data_AF-A0A370GJU0-F1
#
_entry.id   AF-A0A370GJU0-F1
#
_cell.length_a   1.000
_cell.length_b   1.000
_cell.length_c   1.000
_cell.angle_alpha   90.00
_cell.angle_beta   90.00
_cell.angle_gamma   90.00
#
_symmetry.space_group_name_H-M   'P 1'
#
loop_
_entity.id
_entity.type
_entity.pdbx_description
1 polymer ?
#
loop_
_entity_poly.entity_id
_entity_poly.type
_entity_poly.pdbx_seq_one_letter_code
_entity_poly.pdbx_strand_id
1 'polypeptide(L)' 'MAGILTALGYFLKELVFLVSYVKNNAFPQPLTASEERKYLRLMAEGDEEARNLLIEHNLRLVAHIVNTI' A
#
# COMPACT_ATOMS: atom_id res chain seq x y z
N MET A 1 36.07 -13.46 -17.33
CA MET A 1 34.73 -14.08 -17.48
C MET A 1 33.93 -14.11 -16.17
N ALA A 2 34.52 -14.38 -15.00
CA ALA A 2 33.78 -14.45 -13.73
C ALA A 2 33.36 -13.09 -13.12
N GLY A 3 34.13 -12.01 -13.33
CA GLY A 3 33.88 -10.70 -12.70
C GLY A 3 32.60 -9.99 -13.17
N ILE A 4 32.17 -10.23 -14.42
CA ILE A 4 30.91 -9.67 -14.94
C ILE A 4 29.72 -10.41 -14.31
N LEU A 5 29.84 -11.73 -14.13
CA LEU A 5 28.80 -12.54 -13.51
C LEU A 5 28.59 -12.17 -12.04
N THR A 6 29.67 -11.92 -11.30
CA THR A 6 29.59 -11.48 -9.90
C THR A 6 29.03 -10.06 -9.77
N ALA A 7 29.46 -9.11 -10.62
CA ALA A 7 28.92 -7.75 -10.63
C ALA A 7 27.41 -7.74 -10.95
N LEU A 8 26.97 -8.57 -11.90
CA LEU A 8 25.55 -8.73 -12.22
C LEU A 8 24.75 -9.32 -11.05
N GLY A 9 25.32 -10.30 -10.35
CA GLY A 9 24.71 -10.88 -9.14
C GLY A 9 24.52 -9.86 -8.01
N TYR A 10 25.51 -9.02 -7.75
CA TYR A 10 25.39 -7.93 -6.77
C TYR A 10 24.35 -6.89 -7.19
N PHE A 11 24.30 -6.52 -8.47
CA PHE A 11 23.31 -5.59 -8.99
C PHE A 11 21.87 -6.10 -8.84
N LEU A 12 21.65 -7.40 -9.10
CA LEU A 12 20.33 -8.03 -8.88
C LEU A 12 19.93 -8.04 -7.41
N LYS A 13 20.89 -8.26 -6.48
CA LYS A 13 20.62 -8.20 -5.04
C LYS A 13 20.18 -6.80 -4.60
N GLU A 14 20.87 -5.77 -5.06
CA GLU A 14 20.50 -4.37 -4.79
C GLU A 14 19.11 -4.02 -5.36
N LEU A 15 18.78 -4.49 -6.57
CA LEU A 15 17.44 -4.32 -7.15
C LEU A 15 16.34 -5.00 -6.34
N VAL A 16 16.57 -6.23 -5.86
CA VAL A 16 15.61 -6.94 -5.00
C VAL A 16 15.40 -6.19 -3.68
N PHE A 17 16.46 -5.63 -3.10
CA PHE A 17 16.38 -4.82 -1.88
C PHE A 17 15.61 -3.51 -2.12
N LEU A 18 15.87 -2.83 -3.23
CA LEU A 18 15.13 -1.62 -3.65
C LEU A 18 13.64 -1.90 -3.83
N VAL A 19 13.28 -2.96 -4.57
CA VAL A 19 11.88 -3.33 -4.80
C VAL A 19 11.18 -3.71 -3.49
N SER A 20 11.87 -4.41 -2.60
CA SER A 20 11.33 -4.76 -1.27
C SER A 20 11.11 -3.54 -0.40
N TYR A 21 12.01 -2.55 -0.46
CA TYR A 21 11.87 -1.29 0.26
C TYR A 21 10.68 -0.46 -0.27
N VAL A 22 10.53 -0.36 -1.60
CA VAL A 22 9.45 0.41 -2.23
C VAL A 22 8.07 -0.23 -2.04
N LYS A 23 7.99 -1.57 -1.98
CA LYS A 23 6.72 -2.26 -1.73
C LYS A 23 6.23 -2.19 -0.29
N ASN A 24 7.07 -1.75 0.65
CA ASN A 24 6.76 -1.66 2.07
C ASN A 24 5.94 -0.39 2.42
N ASN A 25 5.00 -0.02 1.56
CA ASN A 25 4.00 0.99 1.92
C ASN A 25 3.04 0.33 2.90
N ALA A 26 3.28 0.52 4.19
CA ALA A 26 2.47 -0.02 5.29
C ALA A 26 0.99 0.43 5.25
N PHE A 27 0.62 1.33 4.35
CA PHE A 27 -0.74 1.79 4.13
C PHE A 27 -1.19 1.56 2.68
N PRO A 28 -2.42 1.07 2.47
CA PRO A 28 -3.00 1.01 1.15
C PRO A 28 -3.08 2.41 0.51
N GLN A 29 -2.97 2.45 -0.83
CA GLN A 29 -3.14 3.68 -1.60
C GLN A 29 -4.57 4.17 -1.47
N PRO A 30 -4.83 5.49 -1.42
CA PRO A 30 -6.19 6.01 -1.31
C PRO A 30 -7.05 5.59 -2.51
N LEU A 31 -8.32 5.27 -2.25
CA LEU A 31 -9.28 4.97 -3.30
C LEU A 31 -9.50 6.19 -4.20
N THR A 32 -9.84 5.93 -5.46
CA THR A 32 -10.32 7.00 -6.33
C THR A 32 -11.71 7.47 -5.87
N ALA A 33 -12.05 8.74 -6.13
CA ALA A 33 -13.35 9.29 -5.73
C ALA A 33 -14.55 8.50 -6.30
N SER A 34 -14.39 7.84 -7.45
CA SER A 34 -15.40 6.93 -8.02
C SER A 34 -15.58 5.65 -7.23
N GLU A 35 -14.48 5.03 -6.80
CA GLU A 35 -14.50 3.80 -6.00
C GLU A 35 -15.05 4.07 -4.60
N GLU A 36 -14.62 5.17 -3.98
CA GLU A 36 -15.10 5.56 -2.67
C GLU A 36 -16.63 5.76 -2.68
N ARG A 37 -17.18 6.44 -3.70
CA ARG A 37 -18.64 6.56 -3.86
C ARG A 37 -19.35 5.22 -4.01
N LYS A 38 -18.74 4.26 -4.71
CA LYS A 38 -19.28 2.90 -4.87
C LYS A 38 -19.31 2.18 -3.53
N TYR A 39 -18.19 2.17 -2.80
CA TYR A 39 -18.09 1.49 -1.51
C TYR A 39 -18.93 2.17 -0.43
N LEU A 40 -19.11 3.50 -0.47
CA LEU A 40 -20.04 4.21 0.42
C LEU A 40 -21.50 3.80 0.19
N ARG A 41 -21.90 3.55 -1.06
CA ARG A 41 -23.23 3.04 -1.37
C ARG A 41 -23.41 1.60 -0.86
N LEU A 42 -22.44 0.74 -1.10
CA LEU A 42 -22.46 -0.65 -0.60
C LEU A 42 -22.46 -0.69 0.94
N MET A 43 -21.69 0.18 1.59
CA MET A 43 -21.71 0.34 3.05
C MET A 43 -23.10 0.76 3.54
N ALA A 44 -23.78 1.68 2.83
CA ALA A 44 -25.15 2.09 3.16
C ALA A 44 -26.18 0.98 2.97
N GLU A 45 -25.89 0.00 2.11
CA GLU A 45 -26.68 -1.23 1.91
C GLU A 45 -26.38 -2.30 2.97
N GLY A 46 -25.41 -2.08 3.86
CA GLY A 46 -25.05 -2.98 4.96
C GLY A 46 -23.89 -3.94 4.64
N ASP A 47 -23.10 -3.66 3.59
CA ASP A 47 -21.93 -4.45 3.23
C ASP A 47 -20.74 -4.16 4.18
N GLU A 48 -20.41 -5.15 5.01
CA GLU A 48 -19.28 -5.10 5.95
C GLU A 48 -17.91 -5.11 5.25
N GLU A 49 -17.77 -5.73 4.09
CA GLU A 49 -16.52 -5.69 3.32
C GLU A 49 -16.26 -4.28 2.79
N ALA A 50 -17.30 -3.63 2.27
CA ALA A 50 -17.21 -2.24 1.82
C ALA A 50 -16.84 -1.29 2.98
N ARG A 51 -17.41 -1.53 4.18
CA ARG A 51 -17.08 -0.79 5.39
C ARG A 51 -15.61 -0.97 5.79
N ASN A 52 -15.13 -2.21 5.87
CA ASN A 52 -13.75 -2.50 6.27
C ASN A 52 -12.74 -1.92 5.27
N LEU A 53 -13.03 -2.02 3.97
CA LEU A 53 -12.17 -1.47 2.91
C LEU A 53 -12.04 0.05 3.04
N LEU A 54 -13.14 0.78 3.29
CA LEU A 54 -13.11 2.22 3.54
C LEU A 54 -12.31 2.58 4.80
N ILE A 55 -12.37 1.77 5.86
CA ILE A 55 -11.60 1.99 7.09
C ILE A 55 -10.10 1.79 6.85
N GLU A 56 -9.70 0.71 6.17
CA GLU A 56 -8.29 0.43 5.85
C GLU A 56 -7.65 1.48 4.96
N HIS A 57 -8.39 2.01 3.99
CA HIS A 57 -7.88 3.05 3.10
C HIS A 57 -7.78 4.42 3.80
N ASN A 58 -8.65 4.68 4.79
CA ASN A 58 -8.62 5.90 5.60
C ASN A 58 -7.78 5.79 6.88
N LEU A 59 -7.27 4.60 7.22
CA LEU A 59 -6.44 4.34 8.40
C LEU A 59 -5.16 5.19 8.43
N ARG A 60 -4.65 5.59 7.25
CA ARG A 60 -3.53 6.55 7.14
C ARG A 60 -3.84 7.88 7.85
N LEU A 61 -5.08 8.35 7.78
CA LEU A 61 -5.52 9.57 8.47
C LEU A 61 -5.49 9.37 9.99
N VAL A 62 -5.94 8.19 10.46
CA VAL A 62 -5.91 7.83 11.89
C VAL A 62 -4.47 7.78 12.40
N ALA A 63 -3.56 7.14 11.66
CA ALA A 63 -2.15 7.09 12.01
C ALA A 63 -1.54 8.50 12.09
N HIS A 64 -1.91 9.40 11.17
CA HIS A 64 -1.47 10.79 11.22
C HIS A 64 -2.04 11.54 12.45
N ILE A 65 -3.32 11.37 12.77
CA ILE A 65 -3.96 12.00 13.94
C ILE A 65 -3.30 11.53 15.25
N VAL A 66 -3.10 10.22 15.40
CA VAL A 66 -2.51 9.64 16.63
C VAL A 66 -1.05 10.06 16.81
N ASN A 67 -0.26 10.13 15.74
CA ASN A 67 1.13 10.60 15.83
C ASN A 67 1.26 12.12 16.08
N THR A 68 0.18 12.88 15.86
CA THR A 68 0.18 14.35 16.01
C THR A 68 -0.28 14.79 17.41
N ILE A 69 -0.72 13.86 18.27
CA ILE A 69 -1.06 14.09 19.69
C ILE A 69 0.08 13.57 20.56
#